data_AF-A0A7V2AC93-F1
#
_entry.id   AF-A0A7V2AC93-F1
#
_cell.length_a   1.000
_cell.length_b   1.000
_cell.length_c   1.000
_cell.angle_alpha   90.00
_cell.angle_beta   90.00
_cell.angle_gamma   90.00
#
_symmetry.space_group_name_H-M   'P 1'
#
loop_
_entity.id
_entity.type
_entity.pdbx_description
1 polymer ?
#
loop_
_entity_poly.entity_id
_entity_poly.type
_entity_poly.pdbx_seq_one_letter_code
_entity_poly.pdbx_strand_id
1 'polypeptide(L)'
;MGAFSIWHLLIVLLIVILLFGTKRLKNIGSDMGNAIKSFRNAVKDEGKEEEGKPETTQTAQNLPPQGEQPQGQQQGRVIEGESTREPPKS
;
A
#
# COMPACT_ATOMS: atom_id res chain seq x y z
N MET A 1 -9.85 -34.34 31.34
CA MET A 1 -10.55 -33.43 30.40
C MET A 1 -9.52 -32.74 29.49
N GLY A 2 -8.80 -33.51 28.65
CA GLY A 2 -7.71 -33.00 27.80
C GLY A 2 -8.06 -33.13 26.32
N ALA A 3 -9.28 -32.74 25.95
CA ALA A 3 -9.94 -33.14 24.71
C ALA A 3 -9.34 -32.55 23.42
N PHE A 4 -8.39 -31.63 23.51
CA PHE A 4 -7.78 -30.99 22.34
C PHE A 4 -6.27 -30.93 22.50
N SER A 5 -5.64 -32.10 22.33
CA SER A 5 -4.19 -32.19 22.18
C SER A 5 -3.76 -31.33 20.99
N ILE A 6 -2.66 -30.58 21.13
CA ILE A 6 -2.12 -29.66 20.10
C ILE A 6 -2.04 -30.32 18.72
N TRP A 7 -1.79 -31.63 18.67
CA TRP A 7 -1.79 -32.44 17.46
C TRP A 7 -3.12 -32.48 16.71
N HIS A 8 -4.25 -32.50 17.42
CA HIS A 8 -5.57 -32.44 16.79
C HIS A 8 -5.85 -31.07 16.18
N LEU A 9 -5.46 -29.99 16.87
CA LEU A 9 -5.63 -28.63 16.34
C LEU A 9 -4.83 -28.40 15.06
N LEU A 10 -3.60 -28.93 14.98
CA LEU A 10 -2.79 -28.86 13.76
C LEU A 10 -3.42 -29.62 12.59
N ILE A 11 -3.93 -30.84 12.82
CA ILE A 11 -4.63 -31.61 11.79
C ILE A 11 -5.88 -30.87 11.31
N VAL A 12 -6.70 -30.34 12.22
CA VAL A 12 -7.93 -29.62 11.85
C VAL A 12 -7.60 -28.33 11.08
N LEU A 13 -6.59 -27.58 11.51
CA LEU A 13 -6.12 -26.37 10.83
C LEU A 13 -5.69 -26.69 9.39
N LEU A 14 -4.97 -27.80 9.17
CA LEU A 14 -4.55 -28.22 7.84
C LEU A 14 -5.76 -28.45 6.92
N ILE A 15 -6.78 -29.17 7.41
CA ILE A 15 -8.00 -29.43 6.63
C ILE A 15 -8.74 -28.13 6.31
N VAL A 16 -8.86 -27.20 7.26
CA VAL A 16 -9.48 -25.89 7.04
C VAL A 16 -8.72 -25.11 5.96
N ILE A 17 -7.39 -25.09 5.99
CA ILE A 17 -6.57 -24.42 4.96
C ILE A 17 -6.82 -25.03 3.57
N LEU A 18 -6.96 -26.35 3.48
CA LEU A 18 -7.25 -27.04 2.22
C LEU A 18 -8.66 -26.74 1.69
N LEU A 19 -9.66 -26.65 2.58
CA LEU A 19 -11.05 -26.35 2.20
C LEU A 19 -11.24 -24.90 1.75
N PHE A 20 -10.68 -23.95 2.51
CA PHE A 20 -10.81 -22.52 2.20
C PHE A 20 -9.77 -22.05 1.17
N GLY A 21 -8.68 -22.80 1.01
CA GLY A 21 -7.52 -22.42 0.22
C GLY A 21 -6.66 -21.33 0.89
N THR A 22 -5.35 -21.37 0.65
CA THR A 22 -4.39 -20.41 1.23
C THR A 22 -4.64 -18.97 0.77
N LYS A 23 -5.29 -18.77 -0.38
CA LYS A 23 -5.57 -17.43 -0.94
C LYS A 23 -6.62 -16.67 -0.13
N ARG A 24 -7.71 -17.33 0.29
CA ARG A 24 -8.75 -16.72 1.13
C ARG A 24 -8.25 -16.48 2.55
N LEU A 25 -7.51 -17.46 3.10
CA LEU A 25 -6.94 -17.34 4.43
C LEU A 25 -5.85 -16.25 4.50
N LYS A 26 -5.07 -16.03 3.44
CA LYS A 26 -4.08 -14.94 3.41
C LYS A 26 -4.74 -13.58 3.35
N ASN A 27 -5.78 -13.40 2.53
CA ASN A 27 -6.47 -12.11 2.43
C ASN A 27 -7.13 -11.72 3.77
N ILE A 28 -7.89 -12.61 4.40
CA ILE A 28 -8.56 -12.32 5.68
C ILE A 28 -7.58 -12.37 6.86
N GLY A 29 -6.63 -13.30 6.82
CA GLY A 29 -5.62 -13.46 7.87
C GLY A 29 -4.59 -12.36 7.91
N SER A 30 -4.30 -11.66 6.80
CA SER A 30 -3.42 -10.50 6.80
C SER A 30 -4.03 -9.33 7.56
N ASP A 31 -5.31 -9.03 7.30
CA ASP A 31 -6.02 -7.91 7.95
C ASP A 31 -6.23 -8.17 9.45
N MET A 32 -6.69 -9.38 9.79
CA MET A 32 -6.85 -9.77 11.20
C MET A 32 -5.51 -10.00 11.90
N GLY A 33 -4.51 -10.50 11.19
CA GLY A 33 -3.17 -10.71 11.71
C GLY A 33 -2.48 -9.41 12.09
N ASN A 34 -2.65 -8.35 11.30
CA ASN A 34 -2.12 -7.03 11.63
C ASN A 34 -2.78 -6.44 12.89
N ALA A 35 -4.10 -6.59 13.05
CA ALA A 35 -4.82 -6.13 14.25
C ALA A 35 -4.38 -6.90 15.51
N ILE A 36 -4.17 -8.21 15.41
CA ILE A 36 -3.68 -9.03 16.52
C ILE A 36 -2.20 -8.72 16.82
N LYS A 37 -1.39 -8.41 15.79
CA LYS A 37 0.03 -8.04 15.94
C LYS A 37 0.18 -6.73 16.71
N SER A 38 -0.60 -5.69 16.38
CA SER A 38 -0.56 -4.42 17.12
C SER A 38 -1.04 -4.58 18.56
N PHE A 39 -2.08 -5.39 18.80
CA PHE A 39 -2.54 -5.71 20.15
C PHE A 39 -1.46 -6.45 20.96
N ARG A 40 -0.83 -7.48 20.40
CA ARG A 40 0.26 -8.21 21.07
C ARG A 40 1.45 -7.30 21.35
N ASN A 41 1.79 -6.40 20.41
CA ASN A 41 2.89 -5.47 20.58
C ASN A 41 2.57 -4.44 21.67
N ALA A 42 1.37 -3.86 21.70
CA ALA A 42 0.95 -2.93 22.75
C ALA A 42 1.00 -3.57 24.15
N VAL A 43 0.47 -4.78 24.29
CA VAL A 43 0.49 -5.53 25.58
C VAL A 43 1.93 -5.89 26.01
N LYS A 44 2.84 -6.04 25.05
CA LYS A 44 4.24 -6.38 25.31
C LYS A 44 5.11 -5.13 25.57
N ASP A 45 4.76 -3.99 24.99
CA ASP A 45 5.39 -2.68 25.21
C ASP A 45 4.93 -2.03 26.53
N GLU A 46 3.71 -2.27 27.00
CA GLU A 46 3.29 -1.85 28.37
C GLU A 46 4.13 -2.51 29.48
N GLY A 47 4.85 -3.60 29.17
CA GLY A 47 5.84 -4.22 30.06
C GLY A 47 7.30 -3.79 29.83
N LYS A 48 7.56 -2.96 28.82
CA LYS A 48 8.88 -2.45 28.41
C LYS A 48 8.72 -1.04 27.84
N GLU A 49 8.47 -0.07 28.71
CA GLU A 49 8.66 1.32 28.32
C GLU A 49 10.14 1.53 27.97
N GLU A 50 10.38 2.27 26.88
CA GLU A 50 11.67 2.63 26.26
C GLU A 50 12.29 1.63 25.26
N GLU A 51 11.84 1.69 24.00
CA GLU A 51 12.69 2.16 22.88
C GLU A 51 11.88 2.20 21.56
N GLY A 52 11.72 3.40 21.02
CA GLY A 52 10.87 3.68 19.88
C GLY A 52 11.28 3.00 18.58
N LYS A 53 10.27 2.43 17.89
CA LYS A 53 10.23 2.34 16.42
C LYS A 53 8.82 1.92 15.95
N PRO A 54 8.08 2.78 15.23
CA PRO A 54 6.96 2.30 14.45
C PRO A 54 7.51 1.56 13.22
N GLU A 55 7.56 0.22 13.28
CA GLU A 55 7.71 -0.60 12.07
C GLU A 55 6.43 -0.48 11.21
N THR A 56 6.39 0.56 10.39
CA THR A 56 5.58 0.58 9.18
C THR A 56 6.25 -0.34 8.16
N THR A 57 5.78 -1.59 8.07
CA THR A 57 6.19 -2.49 6.99
C THR A 57 4.98 -2.86 6.13
N GLN A 58 4.83 -2.03 5.10
CA GLN A 58 4.59 -2.39 3.69
C GLN A 58 3.26 -3.06 3.31
N THR A 59 2.43 -2.29 2.59
CA THR A 59 1.64 -2.83 1.48
C THR A 59 1.75 -1.88 0.28
N ALA A 60 2.23 -2.44 -0.82
CA ALA A 60 2.14 -1.99 -2.21
C ALA A 60 2.94 -0.76 -2.65
N GLN A 61 4.02 -1.04 -3.40
CA GLN A 61 4.31 -0.33 -4.64
C GLN A 61 3.00 -0.13 -5.42
N ASN A 62 2.57 1.12 -5.58
CA ASN A 62 1.91 1.57 -6.79
C ASN A 62 2.15 3.08 -6.92
N LEU A 63 3.27 3.42 -7.57
CA LEU A 63 3.44 4.74 -8.19
C LEU A 63 2.25 4.96 -9.15
N PRO A 64 1.58 6.12 -9.15
CA PRO A 64 0.77 6.47 -10.31
C PRO A 64 1.71 6.59 -11.52
N PRO A 65 1.43 5.94 -12.67
CA PRO A 65 2.06 6.32 -13.91
C PRO A 65 1.62 7.74 -14.25
N GLN A 66 2.45 8.73 -13.90
CA GLN A 66 2.40 10.04 -14.54
C GLN A 66 2.84 9.84 -15.98
N GLY A 67 1.89 9.69 -16.89
CA GLY A 67 2.16 9.36 -18.28
C GLY A 67 0.96 9.50 -19.21
N GLU A 68 0.04 10.42 -18.93
CA GLU A 68 -0.97 10.84 -19.90
C GLU A 68 -0.67 12.29 -20.28
N GLN A 69 0.19 12.45 -21.29
CA GLN A 69 0.27 13.64 -22.12
C GLN A 69 -0.78 13.50 -23.24
N PRO A 70 -1.89 14.26 -23.21
CA PRO A 70 -2.63 14.55 -24.43
C PRO A 70 -1.95 15.74 -25.15
N GLN A 71 -0.83 15.49 -25.84
CA GLN A 71 -0.37 16.42 -26.88
C GLN A 71 -1.15 16.13 -28.17
N GLY A 72 -2.39 16.61 -28.18
CA GLY A 72 -3.23 16.68 -29.37
C GLY A 72 -3.63 18.14 -29.59
N GLN A 73 -3.16 18.70 -30.70
CA GLN A 73 -3.73 19.86 -31.39
C GLN A 73 -3.46 21.25 -30.78
N GLN A 74 -2.48 21.94 -31.36
CA GLN A 74 -2.59 23.36 -31.72
C GLN A 74 -1.52 23.70 -32.78
N GLN A 75 -1.67 23.08 -33.96
CA GLN A 75 -1.27 23.72 -35.21
C GLN A 75 -2.44 24.59 -35.67
N GLY A 76 -2.20 25.87 -35.94
CA GLY A 76 -3.15 26.73 -36.65
C GLY A 76 -3.63 27.97 -35.92
N ARG A 77 -2.73 28.93 -35.71
CA ARG A 77 -3.04 30.34 -36.04
C ARG A 77 -1.76 31.15 -36.21
N VAL A 78 -1.31 31.22 -37.46
CA VAL A 78 -0.66 32.41 -37.98
C VAL A 78 -1.59 33.60 -37.72
N ILE A 79 -1.12 34.62 -36.98
CA ILE A 79 -1.21 36.04 -37.36
C ILE A 79 -0.50 36.90 -36.31
N GLU A 80 0.53 37.60 -36.79
CA GLU A 80 0.73 39.04 -36.55
C GLU A 80 1.09 39.51 -35.13
N GLY A 81 2.38 39.81 -34.95
CA GLY A 81 2.87 40.50 -33.75
C GLY A 81 4.40 40.66 -33.70
N GLU A 82 5.09 40.61 -34.84
CA GLU A 82 6.53 40.90 -34.88
C GLU A 82 6.76 42.42 -34.89
N SER A 83 6.92 42.97 -33.69
CA SER A 83 7.95 43.94 -33.32
C SER A 83 8.64 44.77 -34.44
N THR A 84 7.90 45.63 -35.15
CA THR A 84 8.48 46.84 -35.75
C THR A 84 8.26 48.00 -34.80
N ARG A 85 9.26 48.29 -33.96
CA ARG A 85 9.63 49.65 -33.51
C ARG A 85 11.12 49.67 -33.16
N GLU A 86 11.96 49.57 -34.19
CA GLU A 86 13.28 50.20 -34.13
C GLU A 86 13.09 51.73 -34.08
N PRO A 87 13.86 52.49 -33.26
CA PRO A 87 13.79 53.94 -33.23
C PRO A 87 14.80 54.56 -34.21
N PRO A 88 14.37 55.53 -35.05
CA PRO A 88 15.29 56.52 -35.60
C PRO A 88 14.93 57.96 -35.19
N LYS A 89 15.85 58.54 -34.41
CA LYS A 89 16.26 59.96 -34.28
C LYS A 89 15.43 61.05 -34.98
N SER A 90 14.84 61.95 -34.20
CA SER A 90 15.08 63.43 -34.21
C SER A 90 14.34 64.08 -33.06
#